data_AF-A0A963Z9M5-F1
#
_entry.id   AF-A0A963Z9M5-F1
#
_cell.length_a   1.000
_cell.length_b   1.000
_cell.length_c   1.000
_cell.angle_alpha   90.00
_cell.angle_beta   90.00
_cell.angle_gamma   90.00
#
_symmetry.space_group_name_H-M   'P 1'
#
loop_
_entity.id
_entity.type
_entity.pdbx_description
1 polymer ?
#
loop_
_entity_poly.entity_id
_entity_poly.type
_entity_poly.pdbx_seq_one_letter_code
_entity_poly.pdbx_strand_id
1 'polypeptide(L)'
;MSHSIIDRLFSSFSDLERAIGSAKETLEQKEYVPEQIIERVASYDNILAKQRRLAKELCTHINSGNWDEVSRHVNLINGLSAMIRDDARAILSALSGNAEIDHNEVKVC
;
A
#
# COMPACT_ATOMS: atom_id res chain seq x y z
N MET A 1 -22.04 -12.21 -14.86
CA MET A 1 -21.01 -12.90 -14.04
C MET A 1 -19.73 -12.08 -13.85
N SER A 2 -19.57 -10.91 -14.48
CA SER A 2 -18.39 -10.02 -14.37
C SER A 2 -18.37 -9.09 -13.16
N HIS A 3 -19.52 -8.85 -12.51
CA HIS A 3 -19.60 -7.93 -11.35
C HIS A 3 -18.81 -8.40 -10.13
N SER A 4 -18.77 -9.70 -9.84
CA SER A 4 -18.18 -10.21 -8.59
C SER A 4 -16.67 -10.01 -8.47
N ILE A 5 -15.93 -9.95 -9.58
CA ILE A 5 -14.47 -9.75 -9.56
C ILE A 5 -14.14 -8.27 -9.35
N ILE A 6 -14.87 -7.38 -10.00
CA ILE A 6 -14.71 -5.94 -9.85
C ILE A 6 -15.09 -5.51 -8.43
N ASP A 7 -16.17 -6.06 -7.88
CA ASP A 7 -16.60 -5.77 -6.51
C ASP A 7 -15.53 -6.23 -5.49
N ARG A 8 -14.94 -7.41 -5.70
CA ARG A 8 -13.80 -7.90 -4.90
C ARG A 8 -12.58 -6.99 -5.02
N LEU A 9 -12.30 -6.45 -6.21
CA LEU A 9 -11.20 -5.51 -6.40
C LEU A 9 -11.42 -4.23 -5.59
N PHE A 10 -12.61 -3.63 -5.66
CA PHE A 10 -12.92 -2.44 -4.86
C PHE A 10 -12.95 -2.71 -3.35
N SER A 11 -13.40 -3.90 -2.94
CA SER A 11 -13.28 -4.34 -1.54
C SER A 11 -11.82 -4.37 -1.11
N SER A 12 -10.94 -4.98 -1.92
CA SER A 12 -9.51 -5.08 -1.60
C SER A 12 -8.83 -3.71 -1.49
N PHE A 13 -9.23 -2.71 -2.28
CA PHE A 13 -8.73 -1.35 -2.12
C PHE A 13 -9.19 -0.69 -0.83
N SER A 14 -10.43 -0.97 -0.41
CA SER A 14 -10.98 -0.42 0.83
C SER A 14 -10.30 -1.06 2.05
N ASP A 15 -10.00 -2.36 1.97
CA ASP A 15 -9.23 -3.07 2.99
C ASP A 15 -7.78 -2.53 3.08
N LEU A 16 -7.14 -2.29 1.93
CA LEU A 16 -5.79 -1.72 1.86
C LEU A 16 -5.76 -0.28 2.40
N GLU A 17 -6.75 0.54 2.07
CA GLU A 17 -6.91 1.90 2.59
C GLU A 17 -7.05 1.92 4.12
N ARG A 18 -7.88 1.02 4.66
CA ARG A 18 -8.01 0.85 6.12
C ARG A 18 -6.68 0.43 6.74
N ALA A 19 -5.98 -0.53 6.14
CA ALA A 19 -4.70 -1.01 6.65
C ALA A 19 -3.64 0.11 6.66
N ILE A 20 -3.60 0.96 5.62
CA ILE A 20 -2.71 2.12 5.56
C ILE A 20 -3.07 3.15 6.63
N GLY A 21 -4.36 3.42 6.82
CA GLY A 21 -4.84 4.30 7.89
C GLY A 21 -4.39 3.82 9.27
N SER A 22 -4.64 2.56 9.60
CA SER A 22 -4.21 1.97 10.87
C SER A 22 -2.69 1.94 11.03
N ALA A 23 -1.93 1.74 9.95
CA ALA A 23 -0.47 1.80 9.98
C ALA A 23 0.02 3.22 10.32
N LYS A 24 -0.57 4.27 9.74
CA LYS A 24 -0.25 5.66 10.05
C LYS A 24 -0.53 5.99 11.51
N GLU A 25 -1.73 5.67 11.99
CA GLU A 25 -2.11 5.88 13.39
C GLU A 25 -1.15 5.17 14.36
N THR A 26 -0.71 3.96 14.01
CA THR A 26 0.26 3.20 14.81
C THR A 26 1.64 3.86 14.80
N LEU A 27 2.08 4.38 13.65
CA LEU A 27 3.38 5.05 13.54
C LEU A 27 3.38 6.40 14.28
N GLU A 28 2.26 7.13 14.28
CA GLU A 28 2.10 8.38 15.04
C GLU A 28 2.17 8.17 16.55
N GLN A 29 1.81 6.98 17.05
CA GLN A 29 1.90 6.62 18.47
C GLN A 29 3.30 6.21 18.92
N LYS A 30 4.23 5.96 18.00
CA LYS A 30 5.61 5.57 18.35
C LYS A 30 6.44 6.79 18.72
N GLU A 31 7.24 6.67 19.77
CA GLU A 31 8.13 7.73 20.27
C GLU A 31 9.15 8.18 19.22
N TYR A 32 9.63 7.26 18.39
CA TYR A 32 10.52 7.57 17.28
C TYR A 32 10.21 6.73 16.04
N VAL A 33 9.92 7.41 14.93
CA VAL A 33 9.81 6.83 13.59
C VAL A 33 10.60 7.71 12.63
N PRO A 34 11.52 7.14 11.83
CA PRO A 34 12.21 7.90 10.78
C PRO A 34 11.20 8.58 9.84
N GLU A 35 11.38 9.89 9.60
CA GLU A 35 10.51 10.70 8.73
C GLU A 35 10.29 10.06 7.35
N GLN A 36 11.33 9.47 6.78
CA GLN A 36 11.29 8.74 5.51
C GLN A 36 10.24 7.60 5.49
N ILE A 37 9.98 6.95 6.63
CA ILE A 37 8.95 5.91 6.73
C ILE A 37 7.56 6.53 6.70
N ILE A 38 7.36 7.66 7.40
CA ILE A 38 6.09 8.40 7.40
C ILE A 38 5.77 8.88 5.99
N GLU A 39 6.74 9.49 5.30
CA GLU A 39 6.59 9.95 3.92
C GLU A 39 6.23 8.80 2.96
N ARG A 40 6.89 7.64 3.11
CA ARG A 40 6.60 6.46 2.27
C ARG A 40 5.20 5.94 2.51
N VAL A 41 4.76 5.80 3.76
CA VAL A 41 3.39 5.36 4.07
C VAL A 41 2.37 6.39 3.59
N ALA A 42 2.66 7.69 3.69
CA ALA A 42 1.81 8.74 3.13
C ALA A 42 1.70 8.65 1.59
N SER A 43 2.78 8.25 0.91
CA SER A 43 2.77 8.08 -0.56
C SER A 43 1.80 7.00 -1.04
N TYR A 44 1.45 6.02 -0.20
CA TYR A 44 0.52 4.94 -0.56
C TYR A 44 -0.89 5.44 -0.85
N ASP A 45 -1.35 6.54 -0.25
CA ASP A 45 -2.66 7.13 -0.58
C ASP A 45 -2.74 7.55 -2.04
N ASN A 46 -1.65 8.15 -2.56
CA ASN A 46 -1.58 8.57 -3.95
C ASN A 46 -1.59 7.38 -4.92
N ILE A 47 -0.98 6.27 -4.52
CA ILE A 47 -1.00 5.02 -5.29
C ILE A 47 -2.41 4.41 -5.28
N LEU A 48 -3.05 4.34 -4.11
CA LEU A 48 -4.43 3.88 -3.96
C LEU A 48 -5.42 4.72 -4.78
N ALA A 49 -5.28 6.04 -4.77
CA ALA A 49 -6.12 6.94 -5.57
C ALA A 49 -5.98 6.63 -7.07
N LYS A 50 -4.75 6.37 -7.55
CA LYS A 50 -4.49 5.94 -8.93
C LYS A 50 -5.11 4.57 -9.23
N GLN A 51 -4.99 3.60 -8.33
CA GLN A 51 -5.61 2.28 -8.49
C GLN A 51 -7.14 2.35 -8.56
N ARG A 52 -7.78 3.13 -7.69
CA ARG A 52 -9.24 3.37 -7.73
C ARG A 52 -9.67 4.02 -9.04
N ARG A 53 -8.90 4.98 -9.56
CA ARG A 53 -9.18 5.59 -10.88
C ARG A 53 -9.09 4.56 -12.00
N LEU A 54 -8.00 3.78 -12.04
CA LEU A 54 -7.82 2.73 -13.04
C LEU A 54 -8.93 1.68 -12.97
N ALA A 55 -9.38 1.27 -11.78
CA ALA A 55 -10.49 0.32 -11.66
C ALA A 55 -11.83 0.89 -12.13
N LYS A 56 -12.08 2.19 -11.97
CA LYS A 56 -13.27 2.84 -12.55
C LYS A 56 -13.22 2.83 -14.08
N GLU A 57 -12.06 3.14 -14.66
CA GLU A 57 -11.85 3.08 -16.11
C GLU A 57 -11.96 1.65 -16.64
N LEU A 58 -11.44 0.68 -15.90
CA LEU A 58 -11.56 -0.75 -16.19
C LEU A 58 -13.03 -1.19 -16.34
N CYS A 59 -13.93 -0.70 -15.48
CA CYS A 59 -15.38 -0.96 -15.62
C CYS A 59 -15.90 -0.48 -16.97
N THR A 60 -15.49 0.72 -17.41
CA THR A 60 -15.87 1.28 -18.71
C THR A 60 -15.33 0.45 -19.87
N HIS A 61 -14.07 -0.01 -19.79
CA HIS A 61 -13.47 -0.86 -20.82
C HIS A 61 -14.11 -2.24 -20.90
N ILE A 62 -14.48 -2.84 -19.76
CA ILE A 62 -15.23 -4.11 -19.72
C ILE A 62 -16.60 -3.95 -20.39
N ASN A 63 -17.33 -2.88 -20.07
CA ASN A 63 -18.66 -2.64 -20.63
C ASN A 63 -18.64 -2.31 -22.13
N SER A 64 -17.54 -1.75 -22.62
CA SER A 64 -17.33 -1.45 -24.05
C SER A 64 -16.69 -2.59 -24.83
N GLY A 65 -16.33 -3.71 -24.17
CA GLY A 65 -15.66 -4.85 -24.80
C GLY A 65 -14.23 -4.57 -25.27
N ASN A 66 -13.59 -3.50 -24.76
CA ASN A 66 -12.22 -3.14 -25.11
C ASN A 66 -11.21 -3.96 -24.28
N TRP A 67 -11.02 -5.22 -24.67
CA TRP A 67 -10.21 -6.19 -23.92
C TRP A 67 -8.72 -5.85 -23.84
N ASP A 68 -8.19 -5.11 -24.81
CA ASP A 68 -6.80 -4.64 -24.78
C ASP A 68 -6.57 -3.66 -23.61
N GLU A 69 -7.47 -2.67 -23.46
CA GLU A 69 -7.43 -1.76 -22.33
C GLU A 69 -7.75 -2.45 -21.01
N VAL A 70 -8.67 -3.42 -20.99
CA VAL A 70 -8.92 -4.25 -19.79
C VAL A 70 -7.62 -4.90 -19.31
N SER A 71 -6.87 -5.54 -20.21
CA SER A 71 -5.59 -6.18 -19.88
C SER A 71 -4.56 -5.17 -19.39
N ARG A 72 -4.45 -4.01 -20.07
CA ARG A 72 -3.54 -2.93 -19.69
C ARG A 72 -3.83 -2.41 -18.27
N HIS A 73 -5.08 -2.10 -17.96
CA HIS A 73 -5.49 -1.60 -16.65
C HIS A 73 -5.28 -2.63 -15.54
N VAL A 74 -5.57 -3.91 -15.78
CA VAL A 74 -5.31 -4.99 -14.82
C VAL A 74 -3.80 -5.08 -14.49
N ASN A 75 -2.94 -5.03 -15.52
CA ASN A 75 -1.49 -5.05 -15.32
C ASN A 75 -0.98 -3.84 -14.52
N LEU A 76 -1.49 -2.64 -14.82
CA LEU A 76 -1.14 -1.43 -14.07
C LEU A 76 -1.58 -1.52 -12.61
N ILE A 77 -2.81 -1.96 -12.36
CA ILE A 77 -3.33 -2.14 -10.98
C ILE A 77 -2.47 -3.12 -10.21
N ASN A 78 -2.14 -4.28 -10.80
CA ASN A 78 -1.30 -5.29 -10.18
C ASN A 78 0.12 -4.78 -9.90
N GLY A 79 0.71 -4.03 -10.83
CA GLY A 79 2.02 -3.41 -10.64
C GLY A 79 2.04 -2.42 -9.47
N LEU A 80 1.01 -1.57 -9.36
CA LEU A 80 0.86 -0.64 -8.24
C LEU A 80 0.65 -1.37 -6.90
N SER A 81 -0.11 -2.48 -6.89
CA SER A 81 -0.31 -3.31 -5.69
C SER A 81 1.00 -3.96 -5.25
N ALA A 82 1.80 -4.45 -6.21
CA ALA A 82 3.11 -5.03 -5.92
C ALA A 82 4.05 -3.97 -5.34
N MET A 83 4.06 -2.75 -5.89
CA MET A 83 4.87 -1.64 -5.39
C MET A 83 4.57 -1.33 -3.92
N ILE A 84 3.30 -1.18 -3.53
CA ILE A 84 2.92 -0.94 -2.13
C ILE A 84 3.39 -2.10 -1.24
N ARG A 85 3.12 -3.34 -1.66
CA ARG A 85 3.46 -4.53 -0.86
C ARG A 85 4.96 -4.67 -0.64
N ASP A 86 5.75 -4.48 -1.68
CA ASP A 86 7.20 -4.66 -1.64
C ASP A 86 7.85 -3.52 -0.84
N ASP A 87 7.35 -2.30 -0.97
CA ASP A 87 7.75 -1.15 -0.15
C ASP A 87 7.41 -1.37 1.34
N ALA A 88 6.20 -1.87 1.64
CA ALA A 88 5.76 -2.17 2.99
C ALA A 88 6.63 -3.27 3.63
N ARG A 89 7.02 -4.30 2.88
CA ARG A 89 7.96 -5.33 3.35
C ARG A 89 9.33 -4.73 3.67
N ALA A 90 9.83 -3.81 2.85
CA ALA A 90 11.09 -3.13 3.12
C ALA A 90 11.01 -2.25 4.38
N ILE A 91 9.90 -1.52 4.58
CA ILE A 91 9.65 -0.75 5.80
C ILE A 91 9.61 -1.66 7.03
N LEU A 92 8.86 -2.75 6.99
CA LEU A 92 8.77 -3.70 8.10
C LEU A 92 10.14 -4.30 8.46
N SER A 93 10.94 -4.65 7.45
CA SER A 93 12.30 -5.17 7.64
C SER A 93 13.22 -4.13 8.29
N ALA A 94 13.13 -2.86 7.88
CA ALA A 94 13.90 -1.77 8.47
C ALA A 94 13.48 -1.50 9.93
N LEU A 95 12.18 -1.58 10.24
CA LEU A 95 11.68 -1.39 11.60
C LEU A 95 12.04 -2.54 12.53
N SER A 96 12.05 -3.79 12.04
CA SER A 96 12.42 -4.95 12.86
C SER A 96 13.93 -5.07 13.05
N GLY A 97 14.74 -4.61 12.09
CA GLY A 97 16.20 -4.61 12.20
C GLY A 97 16.78 -3.59 13.20
N ASN A 98 16.02 -2.55 13.54
CA ASN A 98 16.43 -1.53 14.52
C ASN A 98 16.10 -1.89 15.98
N ALA A 99 15.46 -3.04 16.25
CA ALA A 99 15.05 -3.44 17.59
C ALA A 99 16.19 -4.02 18.47
N GLU A 100 17.41 -4.18 17.94
CA GLU A 100 18.54 -4.81 18.66
C GLU A 100 19.64 -3.84 19.14
N ILE A 101 19.48 -2.52 18.99
CA ILE A 101 20.49 -1.54 19.46
C ILE A 101 19.88 -0.58 20.48
N ASP A 102 19.39 -1.09 21.62
CA ASP A 102 19.27 -0.27 22.84
C ASP A 102 19.36 -1.10 24.13
N HIS A 103 20.39 -1.95 24.21
CA HIS A 103 20.86 -2.41 25.51
C HIS A 103 22.38 -2.36 25.55
N ASN A 104 22.86 -1.45 26.40
CA ASN A 104 24.12 -1.50 27.13
C ASN A 104 25.27 -0.63 26.60
N GLU A 105 25.22 0.68 26.90
CA GLU A 105 26.44 1.41 27.23
C GLU A 105 26.21 2.46 28.33
N VAL A 106 25.85 1.98 29.53
CA VAL A 106 26.21 2.66 30.77
C VAL A 106 27.29 1.81 31.44
N LYS A 107 28.55 2.14 31.16
CA LYS A 107 29.64 1.84 32.11
C LYS A 107 30.39 3.13 32.43
N VAL A 108 29.94 3.70 33.55
CA VAL A 108 30.74 4.54 34.43
C VAL A 108 32.02 3.78 34.79
N CYS A 109 33.18 4.37 34.48
CA CYS A 109 34.43 4.26 35.21
C CYS A 109 35.12 5.62 35.12
#